data_AF-W8FQ48-F1
#
_entry.id   AF-W8FQ48-F1
#
_cell.length_a   1.000
_cell.length_b   1.000
_cell.length_c   1.000
_cell.angle_alpha   90.00
_cell.angle_beta   90.00
_cell.angle_gamma   90.00
#
_symmetry.space_group_name_H-M   'P 1'
#
loop_
_entity.id
_entity.type
_entity.pdbx_description
1 polymer ?
#
loop_
_entity_poly.entity_id
_entity_poly.type
_entity_poly.pdbx_seq_one_letter_code
_entity_poly.pdbx_strand_id
1 'polypeptide(L)'
;THWKHGGLVGVMGYGGGVIGRYCDLQEEFPEVAEFHTMRINQPSGWFYTSDSLRTLCDIWDKHGSGLTNMHGSTGDVIFLGCKTEELEPTFAALGEAGFDLGGSGSAMRTPSCCVGPARREWACYDTLEACNDITQSFQDELHRPMFPYKYKFKFSGCPNDCVASIARADMSIIGTWKDDIQVDQKEVAAYAKNGTDIDQEICRLCPSGCIAWDGKKLEINNAECVKCMHCINVMPKALRPGKERGATVLVGSKAPIIGGALLSAVLVPFLEMKAPFDDLKELAEAIWELWGEHGKNRERIGEFIQRIGLGNFLDQIGLDPSPEMIAHPRTNPYIFFEEELEEDDE
;
A
#
# COMPACT_ATOMS: atom_id res chain seq x y z
N THR A 1 -21.67 -16.52 14.76
CA THR A 1 -21.58 -16.65 13.30
C THR A 1 -22.06 -18.04 12.93
N HIS A 2 -22.81 -18.21 11.84
CA HIS A 2 -23.35 -19.49 11.34
C HIS A 2 -22.54 -20.04 10.16
N TRP A 3 -21.23 -19.80 10.21
CA TRP A 3 -20.28 -20.22 9.21
C TRP A 3 -19.22 -21.08 9.88
N LYS A 4 -18.95 -22.26 9.31
CA LYS A 4 -17.88 -23.16 9.76
C LYS A 4 -16.50 -22.53 9.54
N HIS A 5 -15.48 -23.18 10.11
CA HIS A 5 -14.08 -22.89 9.76
C HIS A 5 -13.89 -22.95 8.24
N GLY A 6 -13.01 -22.11 7.69
CA GLY A 6 -12.83 -22.01 6.25
C GLY A 6 -12.36 -23.33 5.65
N GLY A 7 -12.92 -23.71 4.51
CA GLY A 7 -12.39 -24.82 3.73
C GLY A 7 -11.44 -24.34 2.64
N LEU A 8 -10.67 -25.29 2.11
CA LEU A 8 -9.73 -25.06 1.03
C LEU A 8 -10.42 -25.42 -0.29
N VAL A 9 -10.62 -24.40 -1.13
CA VAL A 9 -11.17 -24.49 -2.49
C VAL A 9 -10.45 -23.44 -3.33
N GLY A 10 -10.39 -23.64 -4.64
CA GLY A 10 -9.66 -22.77 -5.55
C GLY A 10 -9.88 -23.17 -7.00
N VAL A 11 -9.08 -22.59 -7.89
CA VAL A 11 -9.06 -22.88 -9.33
C VAL A 11 -7.72 -23.49 -9.71
N MET A 12 -7.68 -24.29 -10.76
CA MET A 12 -6.49 -24.97 -11.23
C MET A 12 -5.40 -23.96 -11.60
N GLY A 13 -4.18 -24.26 -11.18
CA GLY A 13 -3.01 -23.42 -11.42
C GLY A 13 -2.76 -22.34 -10.37
N TYR A 14 -3.78 -21.91 -9.61
CA TYR A 14 -3.66 -20.88 -8.57
C TYR A 14 -3.86 -21.46 -7.17
N GLY A 15 -3.03 -21.03 -6.22
CA GLY A 15 -3.15 -21.39 -4.80
C GLY A 15 -3.90 -20.36 -3.96
N GLY A 16 -4.35 -19.26 -4.57
CA GLY A 16 -5.09 -18.17 -3.92
C GLY A 16 -6.21 -17.60 -4.80
N GLY A 17 -6.92 -16.59 -4.27
CA GLY A 17 -8.00 -15.88 -4.95
C GLY A 17 -9.41 -16.28 -4.52
N VAL A 18 -9.58 -17.48 -3.96
CA VAL A 18 -10.88 -17.99 -3.48
C VAL A 18 -10.85 -18.22 -1.97
N ILE A 19 -11.92 -17.81 -1.27
CA ILE A 19 -12.12 -18.06 0.16
C ILE A 19 -13.27 -19.04 0.35
N GLY A 20 -12.95 -20.27 0.72
CA GLY A 20 -13.92 -21.31 1.04
C GLY A 20 -14.71 -21.00 2.31
N ARG A 21 -16.02 -21.18 2.23
CA ARG A 21 -16.98 -20.91 3.30
C ARG A 21 -18.16 -21.86 3.21
N TYR A 22 -18.54 -22.43 4.35
CA TYR A 22 -19.62 -23.40 4.47
C TYR A 22 -20.54 -23.02 5.63
N CYS A 23 -21.86 -23.05 5.42
CA CYS A 23 -22.83 -22.82 6.48
C CYS A 23 -22.84 -24.00 7.48
N ASP A 24 -23.12 -23.73 8.76
CA ASP A 24 -23.31 -24.78 9.78
C ASP A 24 -24.74 -25.34 9.84
N LEU A 25 -25.70 -24.67 9.19
CA LEU A 25 -27.12 -25.04 9.11
C LEU A 25 -27.52 -25.48 7.69
N GLN A 26 -26.74 -26.39 7.09
CA GLN A 26 -26.87 -26.75 5.66
C GLN A 26 -28.21 -27.42 5.32
N GLU A 27 -28.83 -28.12 6.27
CA GLU A 27 -30.16 -28.74 6.07
C GLU A 27 -31.29 -27.71 6.04
N GLU A 28 -31.16 -26.63 6.82
CA GLU A 28 -32.14 -25.54 6.90
C GLU A 28 -31.95 -24.52 5.77
N PHE A 29 -30.69 -24.26 5.38
CA PHE A 29 -30.31 -23.31 4.34
C PHE A 29 -29.42 -23.98 3.26
N PRO A 30 -29.98 -24.89 2.45
CA PRO A 30 -29.21 -25.68 1.49
C PRO A 30 -28.55 -24.83 0.40
N GLU A 31 -29.16 -23.70 0.00
CA GLU A 31 -28.62 -22.82 -1.05
C GLU A 31 -27.35 -22.06 -0.63
N VAL A 32 -27.05 -22.01 0.67
CA VAL A 32 -25.81 -21.41 1.20
C VAL A 32 -24.95 -22.44 1.94
N ALA A 33 -25.20 -23.74 1.71
CA ALA A 33 -24.36 -24.82 2.23
C ALA A 33 -22.89 -24.58 1.84
N GLU A 34 -22.68 -24.12 0.60
CA GLU A 34 -21.44 -23.57 0.07
C GLU A 34 -21.67 -22.10 -0.29
N PHE A 35 -20.76 -21.22 0.13
CA PHE A 35 -20.89 -19.79 -0.12
C PHE A 35 -19.54 -19.12 -0.33
N HIS A 36 -18.81 -19.63 -1.32
CA HIS A 36 -17.41 -19.27 -1.56
C HIS A 36 -17.29 -17.86 -2.13
N THR A 37 -16.23 -17.17 -1.72
CA THR A 37 -15.94 -15.81 -2.18
C THR A 37 -14.81 -15.86 -3.20
N MET A 38 -15.04 -15.30 -4.39
CA MET A 38 -13.98 -15.07 -5.37
C MET A 38 -13.54 -13.60 -5.30
N ARG A 39 -12.23 -13.38 -5.32
CA ARG A 39 -11.62 -12.05 -5.34
C ARG A 39 -11.17 -11.75 -6.75
N ILE A 40 -11.65 -10.66 -7.33
CA ILE A 40 -11.35 -10.28 -8.71
C ILE A 40 -10.47 -9.04 -8.63
N ASN A 41 -9.33 -9.10 -9.31
CA ASN A 41 -8.35 -8.03 -9.34
C ASN A 41 -8.97 -6.78 -9.98
N GLN A 42 -8.92 -5.65 -9.28
CA GLN A 42 -9.51 -4.40 -9.74
C GLN A 42 -8.53 -3.60 -10.63
N PRO A 43 -9.02 -2.82 -11.60
CA PRO A 43 -8.20 -1.82 -12.27
C PRO A 43 -7.65 -0.78 -11.28
N SER A 44 -6.41 -0.34 -11.50
CA SER A 44 -5.75 0.70 -10.70
C SER A 44 -6.66 1.92 -10.48
N GLY A 45 -6.74 2.41 -9.24
CA GLY A 45 -7.57 3.57 -8.87
C GLY A 45 -9.08 3.32 -8.92
N TRP A 46 -9.52 2.07 -9.11
CA TRP A 46 -10.93 1.68 -9.22
C TRP A 46 -11.68 2.40 -10.35
N PHE A 47 -11.01 2.64 -11.48
CA PHE A 47 -11.64 3.20 -12.67
C PHE A 47 -12.33 2.10 -13.49
N TYR A 48 -13.62 2.29 -13.76
CA TYR A 48 -14.42 1.37 -14.56
C TYR A 48 -15.15 2.11 -15.68
N THR A 49 -15.41 1.40 -16.77
CA THR A 49 -16.47 1.78 -17.70
C THR A 49 -17.78 1.14 -17.25
N SER A 50 -18.92 1.65 -17.70
CA SER A 50 -20.20 0.98 -17.43
C SER A 50 -20.23 -0.44 -17.99
N ASP A 51 -19.54 -0.66 -19.10
CA ASP A 51 -19.56 -1.94 -19.81
C ASP A 51 -18.74 -2.98 -19.04
N SER A 52 -17.58 -2.61 -18.48
CA SER A 52 -16.79 -3.54 -17.66
C SER A 52 -17.53 -3.96 -16.38
N LEU A 53 -18.30 -3.06 -15.76
CA LEU A 53 -19.15 -3.39 -14.61
C LEU A 53 -20.33 -4.30 -15.01
N ARG A 54 -20.99 -4.02 -16.14
CA ARG A 54 -22.08 -4.88 -16.64
C ARG A 54 -21.58 -6.28 -16.96
N THR A 55 -20.41 -6.41 -17.59
CA THR A 55 -19.79 -7.70 -17.84
C THR A 55 -19.54 -8.48 -16.54
N LEU A 56 -19.03 -7.83 -15.49
CA LEU A 56 -18.86 -8.47 -14.17
C LEU A 56 -20.21 -8.91 -13.58
N CYS A 57 -21.26 -8.09 -13.69
CA CYS A 57 -22.61 -8.46 -13.26
C CYS A 57 -23.15 -9.66 -14.04
N ASP A 58 -23.06 -9.66 -15.37
CA ASP A 58 -23.57 -10.74 -16.23
C ASP A 58 -22.87 -12.08 -15.93
N ILE A 59 -21.55 -12.06 -15.68
CA ILE A 59 -20.81 -13.24 -15.24
C ILE A 59 -21.30 -13.70 -13.87
N TRP A 60 -21.46 -12.79 -12.91
CA TRP A 60 -21.79 -13.15 -11.54
C TRP A 60 -23.25 -13.58 -11.34
N ASP A 61 -24.19 -13.00 -12.08
CA ASP A 61 -25.59 -13.41 -12.10
C ASP A 61 -25.75 -14.83 -12.66
N LYS A 62 -24.84 -15.26 -13.55
CA LYS A 62 -24.84 -16.59 -14.13
C LYS A 62 -24.24 -17.65 -13.20
N HIS A 63 -23.17 -17.32 -12.49
CA HIS A 63 -22.34 -18.30 -11.78
C HIS A 63 -22.38 -18.20 -10.25
N GLY A 64 -22.99 -17.14 -9.70
CA GLY A 64 -22.96 -16.86 -8.28
C GLY A 64 -24.30 -16.40 -7.72
N SER A 65 -24.24 -15.79 -6.55
CA SER A 65 -25.42 -15.31 -5.82
C SER A 65 -25.98 -13.98 -6.34
N GLY A 66 -25.29 -13.30 -7.25
CA GLY A 66 -25.54 -11.89 -7.61
C GLY A 66 -25.11 -10.88 -6.53
N LEU A 67 -24.67 -11.33 -5.34
CA LEU A 67 -24.22 -10.44 -4.27
C LEU A 67 -22.74 -10.09 -4.42
N THR A 68 -22.40 -8.82 -4.21
CA THR A 68 -21.02 -8.34 -4.31
C THR A 68 -20.61 -7.45 -3.14
N ASN A 69 -19.31 -7.27 -2.96
CA ASN A 69 -18.78 -6.08 -2.30
C ASN A 69 -17.93 -5.27 -3.28
N MET A 70 -18.27 -3.99 -3.41
CA MET A 70 -17.57 -3.00 -4.23
C MET A 70 -17.00 -1.94 -3.28
N HIS A 71 -15.84 -2.14 -2.66
CA HIS A 71 -14.83 -3.20 -2.88
C HIS A 71 -14.41 -3.86 -1.56
N GLY A 72 -13.63 -4.93 -1.65
CA GLY A 72 -12.91 -5.47 -0.49
C GLY A 72 -11.85 -4.50 0.01
N SER A 73 -11.54 -4.53 1.31
CA SER A 73 -10.58 -3.59 1.92
C SER A 73 -9.16 -3.67 1.36
N THR A 74 -8.76 -4.74 0.67
CA THR A 74 -7.46 -4.77 -0.01
C THR A 74 -7.52 -3.99 -1.33
N GLY A 75 -8.61 -4.13 -2.09
CA GLY A 75 -8.84 -3.49 -3.37
C GLY A 75 -9.82 -4.28 -4.24
N ASP A 76 -9.81 -5.61 -4.09
CA ASP A 76 -10.52 -6.57 -4.96
C ASP A 76 -12.03 -6.28 -5.09
N VAL A 77 -12.59 -6.53 -6.26
CA VAL A 77 -14.02 -6.78 -6.40
C VAL A 77 -14.33 -8.13 -5.75
N ILE A 78 -15.41 -8.19 -4.96
CA ILE A 78 -15.78 -9.39 -4.22
C ILE A 78 -17.04 -9.98 -4.84
N PHE A 79 -16.90 -11.14 -5.47
CA PHE A 79 -18.02 -12.00 -5.84
C PHE A 79 -18.36 -12.89 -4.64
N LEU A 80 -19.50 -12.61 -4.00
CA LEU A 80 -19.82 -13.10 -2.66
C LEU A 80 -20.83 -14.26 -2.72
N GLY A 81 -20.32 -15.49 -2.75
CA GLY A 81 -21.14 -16.69 -2.63
C GLY A 81 -21.38 -17.39 -3.95
N CYS A 82 -20.65 -18.48 -4.17
CA CYS A 82 -20.90 -19.49 -5.20
C CYS A 82 -20.62 -20.88 -4.63
N LYS A 83 -21.03 -21.90 -5.37
CA LYS A 83 -20.71 -23.31 -5.10
C LYS A 83 -19.31 -23.64 -5.65
N THR A 84 -18.69 -24.68 -5.14
CA THR A 84 -17.37 -25.16 -5.57
C THR A 84 -17.33 -25.45 -7.07
N GLU A 85 -18.41 -26.04 -7.61
CA GLU A 85 -18.54 -26.39 -9.02
C GLU A 85 -18.54 -25.17 -9.97
N GLU A 86 -18.86 -23.97 -9.46
CA GLU A 86 -18.91 -22.73 -10.24
C GLU A 86 -17.59 -21.97 -10.24
N LEU A 87 -16.59 -22.38 -9.46
CA LEU A 87 -15.31 -21.67 -9.37
C LEU A 87 -14.56 -21.64 -10.71
N GLU A 88 -14.39 -22.79 -11.36
CA GLU A 88 -13.70 -22.90 -12.65
C GLU A 88 -14.49 -22.23 -13.80
N PRO A 89 -15.81 -22.46 -13.96
CA PRO A 89 -16.60 -21.74 -14.96
C PRO A 89 -16.55 -20.22 -14.79
N THR A 90 -16.65 -19.72 -13.55
CA THR A 90 -16.55 -18.27 -13.28
C THR A 90 -15.18 -17.74 -13.66
N PHE A 91 -14.11 -18.46 -13.29
CA PHE A 91 -12.75 -18.05 -13.58
C PHE A 91 -12.46 -18.01 -15.10
N ALA A 92 -12.91 -19.02 -15.84
CA ALA A 92 -12.81 -19.04 -17.30
C ALA A 92 -13.54 -17.84 -17.94
N ALA A 93 -14.78 -17.55 -17.51
CA ALA A 93 -15.55 -16.41 -18.01
C ALA A 93 -14.91 -15.06 -17.68
N LEU A 94 -14.33 -14.91 -16.48
CA LEU A 94 -13.56 -13.73 -16.10
C LEU A 94 -12.32 -13.55 -17.00
N GLY A 95 -11.58 -14.63 -17.24
CA GLY A 95 -10.41 -14.62 -18.11
C GLY A 95 -10.75 -14.22 -19.56
N GLU A 96 -11.84 -14.76 -20.12
CA GLU A 96 -12.36 -14.36 -21.44
C GLU A 96 -12.75 -12.88 -21.49
N ALA A 97 -13.22 -12.32 -20.37
CA ALA A 97 -13.58 -10.91 -20.22
C ALA A 97 -12.38 -9.99 -19.88
N GLY A 98 -11.17 -10.54 -19.75
CA GLY A 98 -9.95 -9.77 -19.44
C GLY A 98 -9.78 -9.41 -17.96
N PHE A 99 -10.48 -10.11 -17.06
CA PHE A 99 -10.28 -10.02 -15.62
C PHE A 99 -9.51 -11.24 -15.11
N ASP A 100 -8.78 -11.06 -14.02
CA ASP A 100 -8.10 -12.15 -13.32
C ASP A 100 -8.46 -12.13 -11.83
N LEU A 101 -8.15 -13.21 -11.12
CA LEU A 101 -8.31 -13.30 -9.67
C LEU A 101 -7.29 -12.43 -8.96
N GLY A 102 -7.71 -11.89 -7.82
CA GLY A 102 -6.85 -11.24 -6.85
C GLY A 102 -6.16 -12.21 -5.90
N GLY A 103 -5.37 -11.69 -4.97
CA GLY A 103 -4.55 -12.48 -4.06
C GLY A 103 -5.24 -12.90 -2.74
N SER A 104 -4.93 -14.11 -2.28
CA SER A 104 -5.22 -14.59 -0.91
C SER A 104 -4.17 -15.58 -0.41
N GLY A 105 -4.25 -16.00 0.85
CA GLY A 105 -3.25 -16.92 1.43
C GLY A 105 -1.93 -16.24 1.82
N SER A 106 -0.86 -17.03 1.93
CA SER A 106 0.50 -16.57 2.20
C SER A 106 1.22 -16.21 0.90
N ALA A 107 0.70 -15.16 0.27
CA ALA A 107 1.07 -14.67 -1.04
C ALA A 107 1.16 -13.14 -1.01
N MET A 108 1.70 -12.55 -2.07
CA MET A 108 1.40 -11.18 -2.40
C MET A 108 -0.12 -11.03 -2.54
N ARG A 109 -0.66 -9.95 -1.97
CA ARG A 109 -2.07 -9.58 -2.15
C ARG A 109 -2.16 -8.52 -3.22
N THR A 110 -3.34 -8.44 -3.81
CA THR A 110 -3.71 -7.44 -4.80
C THR A 110 -3.27 -6.04 -4.39
N PRO A 111 -2.36 -5.41 -5.14
CA PRO A 111 -1.97 -4.04 -4.89
C PRO A 111 -3.15 -3.08 -5.04
N SER A 112 -3.09 -1.94 -4.38
CA SER A 112 -4.04 -0.85 -4.62
C SER A 112 -3.38 0.51 -4.50
N CYS A 113 -3.93 1.49 -5.19
CA CYS A 113 -3.39 2.84 -5.27
C CYS A 113 -4.47 3.89 -5.03
N CYS A 114 -4.07 5.10 -4.64
CA CYS A 114 -4.98 6.23 -4.73
C CYS A 114 -5.19 6.64 -6.20
N VAL A 115 -6.11 7.59 -6.42
CA VAL A 115 -6.46 8.08 -7.77
C VAL A 115 -5.28 8.71 -8.53
N GLY A 116 -4.20 9.07 -7.84
CA GLY A 116 -2.96 9.50 -8.48
C GLY A 116 -3.12 10.67 -9.45
N PRO A 117 -2.32 10.70 -10.53
CA PRO A 117 -2.33 11.81 -11.48
C PRO A 117 -3.63 11.89 -12.31
N ALA A 118 -4.49 10.85 -12.31
CA ALA A 118 -5.73 10.90 -13.07
C ALA A 118 -6.69 12.00 -12.60
N ARG A 119 -6.68 12.32 -11.29
CA ARG A 119 -7.53 13.39 -10.73
C ARG A 119 -6.86 14.23 -9.65
N ARG A 120 -5.58 13.99 -9.33
CA ARG A 120 -4.85 14.78 -8.33
C ARG A 120 -3.74 15.59 -8.98
N GLU A 121 -3.89 16.90 -8.89
CA GLU A 121 -3.01 17.93 -9.45
C GLU A 121 -1.60 17.98 -8.83
N TRP A 122 -1.39 17.23 -7.76
CA TRP A 122 -0.14 17.18 -7.01
C TRP A 122 0.31 15.76 -6.64
N ALA A 123 -0.13 14.76 -7.40
CA ALA A 123 0.49 13.45 -7.32
C ALA A 123 1.99 13.57 -7.66
N CYS A 124 2.84 13.02 -6.80
CA CYS A 124 4.29 13.09 -6.96
C CYS A 124 4.81 12.04 -7.97
N TYR A 125 4.05 10.98 -8.22
CA TYR A 125 4.35 9.98 -9.24
C TYR A 125 3.06 9.36 -9.77
N ASP A 126 3.16 8.56 -10.84
CA ASP A 126 2.02 7.83 -11.38
C ASP A 126 1.72 6.57 -10.55
N THR A 127 0.81 6.71 -9.59
CA THR A 127 0.39 5.61 -8.72
C THR A 127 -0.42 4.55 -9.47
N LEU A 128 -1.07 4.91 -10.57
CA LEU A 128 -1.92 3.99 -11.31
C LEU A 128 -1.04 3.04 -12.12
N GLU A 129 -0.03 3.60 -12.79
CA GLU A 129 0.96 2.85 -13.55
C GLU A 129 1.80 1.96 -12.64
N ALA A 130 2.35 2.50 -11.55
CA ALA A 130 3.14 1.71 -10.60
C ALA A 130 2.34 0.55 -10.00
N CYS A 131 1.06 0.78 -9.66
CA CYS A 131 0.19 -0.27 -9.15
C CYS A 131 -0.08 -1.36 -10.19
N ASN A 132 -0.30 -0.98 -11.45
CA ASN A 132 -0.54 -1.94 -12.53
C ASN A 132 0.74 -2.73 -12.84
N ASP A 133 1.86 -2.05 -13.04
CA ASP A 133 3.15 -2.66 -13.37
C ASP A 133 3.60 -3.66 -12.29
N ILE A 134 3.53 -3.30 -11.01
CA ILE A 134 3.86 -4.22 -9.90
C ILE A 134 2.89 -5.40 -9.84
N THR A 135 1.61 -5.18 -10.16
CA THR A 135 0.63 -6.28 -10.23
C THR A 135 0.98 -7.26 -11.35
N GLN A 136 1.36 -6.75 -12.53
CA GLN A 136 1.71 -7.58 -13.69
C GLN A 136 3.07 -8.27 -13.53
N SER A 137 4.04 -7.60 -12.91
CA SER A 137 5.39 -8.14 -12.73
C SER A 137 5.41 -9.33 -11.76
N PHE A 138 4.55 -9.32 -10.75
CA PHE A 138 4.53 -10.32 -9.67
C PHE A 138 3.24 -11.16 -9.65
N GLN A 139 2.78 -11.58 -10.83
CA GLN A 139 1.60 -12.45 -10.95
C GLN A 139 1.82 -13.80 -10.24
N ASP A 140 3.03 -14.36 -10.33
CA ASP A 140 3.35 -15.65 -9.69
C ASP A 140 3.21 -15.55 -8.16
N GLU A 141 3.83 -14.53 -7.56
CA GLU A 141 3.81 -14.28 -6.12
C GLU A 141 2.42 -13.92 -5.59
N LEU A 142 1.53 -13.40 -6.46
CA LEU A 142 0.14 -13.09 -6.12
C LEU A 142 -0.76 -14.33 -6.17
N HIS A 143 -0.61 -15.16 -7.19
CA HIS A 143 -1.49 -16.32 -7.43
C HIS A 143 -1.02 -17.62 -6.78
N ARG A 144 0.29 -17.78 -6.54
CA ARG A 144 0.92 -19.00 -6.01
C ARG A 144 1.54 -18.67 -4.65
N PRO A 145 0.85 -18.96 -3.53
CA PRO A 145 1.35 -18.65 -2.19
C PRO A 145 2.65 -19.40 -1.87
N MET A 146 3.78 -18.69 -1.84
CA MET A 146 5.11 -19.24 -1.52
C MET A 146 5.76 -18.58 -0.30
N PHE A 147 5.18 -17.48 0.19
CA PHE A 147 5.78 -16.68 1.25
C PHE A 147 5.49 -17.24 2.66
N PRO A 148 6.28 -16.85 3.69
CA PRO A 148 5.99 -17.21 5.07
C PRO A 148 4.61 -16.74 5.53
N TYR A 149 4.17 -15.58 5.03
CA TYR A 149 2.81 -15.09 5.23
C TYR A 149 2.33 -14.15 4.11
N LYS A 150 1.30 -13.33 4.37
CA LYS A 150 0.79 -12.37 3.38
C LYS A 150 1.72 -11.17 3.24
N TYR A 151 1.87 -10.68 2.01
CA TYR A 151 2.57 -9.43 1.69
C TYR A 151 1.65 -8.48 0.91
N LYS A 152 1.77 -7.17 1.08
CA LYS A 152 0.86 -6.18 0.47
C LYS A 152 1.60 -4.94 0.03
N PHE A 153 1.32 -4.49 -1.19
CA PHE A 153 1.72 -3.17 -1.68
C PHE A 153 0.54 -2.19 -1.66
N LYS A 154 0.80 -0.93 -1.30
CA LYS A 154 -0.13 0.18 -1.53
C LYS A 154 0.61 1.45 -1.96
N PHE A 155 0.03 2.16 -2.92
CA PHE A 155 0.64 3.32 -3.57
C PHE A 155 -0.16 4.61 -3.35
N SER A 156 0.40 5.53 -2.58
CA SER A 156 -0.15 6.86 -2.33
C SER A 156 0.68 7.93 -3.03
N GLY A 157 0.05 8.79 -3.82
CA GLY A 157 0.75 9.80 -4.61
C GLY A 157 1.29 10.99 -3.83
N CYS A 158 0.94 11.15 -2.55
CA CYS A 158 1.48 12.17 -1.64
C CYS A 158 1.27 11.78 -0.16
N PRO A 159 1.84 12.53 0.80
CA PRO A 159 1.75 12.21 2.24
C PRO A 159 0.35 12.29 2.87
N ASN A 160 -0.67 12.73 2.13
CA ASN A 160 -2.08 12.60 2.57
C ASN A 160 -2.55 11.13 2.64
N ASP A 161 -1.81 10.22 1.99
CA ASP A 161 -1.99 8.77 2.07
C ASP A 161 -3.43 8.27 1.88
N CYS A 162 -4.10 8.66 0.78
CA CYS A 162 -5.54 8.41 0.58
C CYS A 162 -5.93 6.93 0.46
N VAL A 163 -4.97 6.01 0.24
CA VAL A 163 -5.21 4.56 0.25
C VAL A 163 -4.80 3.90 1.60
N ALA A 164 -4.41 4.73 2.57
CA ALA A 164 -3.94 4.34 3.90
C ALA A 164 -2.85 3.26 3.83
N SER A 165 -1.86 3.49 2.95
CA SER A 165 -0.76 2.57 2.69
C SER A 165 0.02 2.30 3.97
N ILE A 166 0.37 3.35 4.73
CA ILE A 166 1.20 3.26 5.95
C ILE A 166 0.59 2.34 7.02
N ALA A 167 -0.73 2.15 6.99
CA ALA A 167 -1.45 1.37 7.99
C ALA A 167 -1.93 0.00 7.48
N ARG A 168 -1.88 -0.26 6.16
CA ARG A 168 -2.57 -1.41 5.55
C ARG A 168 -1.74 -2.18 4.54
N ALA A 169 -0.48 -1.82 4.34
CA ALA A 169 0.44 -2.51 3.44
C ALA A 169 1.78 -2.83 4.10
N ASP A 170 2.28 -4.03 3.82
CA ASP A 170 3.62 -4.45 4.23
C ASP A 170 4.69 -3.56 3.61
N MET A 171 4.48 -3.10 2.37
CA MET A 171 5.29 -2.06 1.72
C MET A 171 4.39 -0.92 1.26
N SER A 172 4.66 0.27 1.79
CA SER A 172 3.90 1.50 1.56
C SER A 172 4.74 2.45 0.72
N ILE A 173 4.22 2.88 -0.44
CA ILE A 173 4.93 3.78 -1.35
C ILE A 173 4.22 5.12 -1.33
N ILE A 174 4.81 6.12 -0.66
CA ILE A 174 4.17 7.42 -0.42
C ILE A 174 4.94 8.51 -1.14
N GLY A 175 4.28 9.16 -2.10
CA GLY A 175 4.87 10.16 -2.97
C GLY A 175 5.40 11.36 -2.19
N THR A 176 6.54 11.88 -2.62
CA THR A 176 7.21 13.04 -2.00
C THR A 176 8.04 13.78 -3.04
N TRP A 177 8.73 14.84 -2.62
CA TRP A 177 9.62 15.64 -3.46
C TRP A 177 10.89 16.03 -2.68
N LYS A 178 11.94 16.47 -3.39
CA LYS A 178 13.23 16.88 -2.81
C LYS A 178 13.41 18.40 -2.74
N ASP A 179 12.97 19.08 -3.78
CA ASP A 179 13.17 20.52 -3.98
C ASP A 179 12.12 21.38 -3.24
N ASP A 180 12.11 22.67 -3.56
CA ASP A 180 11.27 23.65 -2.87
C ASP A 180 9.78 23.50 -3.21
N ILE A 181 8.92 23.77 -2.23
CA ILE A 181 7.48 23.98 -2.48
C ILE A 181 7.33 25.14 -3.47
N GLN A 182 6.51 24.92 -4.50
CA GLN A 182 6.20 25.94 -5.49
C GLN A 182 5.17 26.91 -4.90
N VAL A 183 5.48 28.22 -4.93
CA VAL A 183 4.64 29.28 -4.34
C VAL A 183 4.22 30.29 -5.41
N ASP A 184 2.91 30.42 -5.64
CA ASP A 184 2.33 31.54 -6.39
C ASP A 184 1.84 32.62 -5.44
N GLN A 185 2.64 33.67 -5.27
CA GLN A 185 2.33 34.80 -4.37
C GLN A 185 1.04 35.53 -4.75
N LYS A 186 0.63 35.53 -6.03
CA LYS A 186 -0.63 36.17 -6.45
C LYS A 186 -1.81 35.38 -5.92
N GLU A 187 -1.76 34.06 -6.01
CA GLU A 187 -2.80 33.19 -5.46
C GLU A 187 -2.79 33.22 -3.93
N VAL A 188 -1.62 33.28 -3.28
CA VAL A 188 -1.53 33.51 -1.81
C VAL A 188 -2.30 34.77 -1.41
N ALA A 189 -2.06 35.90 -2.09
CA ALA A 189 -2.77 37.14 -1.81
C ALA A 189 -4.29 37.02 -2.08
N ALA A 190 -4.69 36.23 -3.08
CA ALA A 190 -6.09 35.95 -3.35
C ALA A 190 -6.76 35.14 -2.23
N TYR A 191 -6.08 34.16 -1.64
CA TYR A 191 -6.56 33.43 -0.45
C TYR A 191 -6.75 34.38 0.74
N ALA A 192 -5.75 35.21 1.05
CA ALA A 192 -5.84 36.19 2.14
C ALA A 192 -7.02 37.15 1.95
N LYS A 193 -7.24 37.65 0.73
CA LYS A 193 -8.36 38.55 0.41
C LYS A 193 -9.72 37.86 0.51
N ASN A 194 -9.78 36.56 0.24
CA ASN A 194 -11.01 35.77 0.30
C ASN A 194 -11.31 35.23 1.71
N GLY A 195 -10.55 35.64 2.72
CA GLY A 195 -10.86 35.40 4.13
C GLY A 195 -10.10 34.24 4.77
N THR A 196 -9.12 33.63 4.09
CA THR A 196 -8.22 32.67 4.73
C THR A 196 -7.28 33.41 5.67
N ASP A 197 -7.30 33.06 6.96
CA ASP A 197 -6.35 33.57 7.94
C ASP A 197 -5.04 32.79 7.83
N ILE A 198 -4.13 33.24 6.96
CA ILE A 198 -2.88 32.54 6.67
C ILE A 198 -2.02 32.32 7.93
N ASP A 199 -2.03 33.26 8.89
CA ASP A 199 -1.26 33.07 10.13
C ASP A 199 -1.86 31.94 10.97
N GLN A 200 -3.16 32.00 11.26
CA GLN A 200 -3.83 31.03 12.15
C GLN A 200 -4.03 29.67 11.51
N GLU A 201 -4.42 29.62 10.24
CA GLU A 201 -4.81 28.40 9.54
C GLU A 201 -3.61 27.67 8.90
N ILE A 202 -2.45 28.34 8.74
CA ILE A 202 -1.30 27.79 8.02
C ILE A 202 -0.02 27.90 8.83
N CYS A 203 0.44 29.12 9.16
CA CYS A 203 1.72 29.33 9.85
C CYS A 203 1.75 28.65 11.22
N ARG A 204 0.74 28.89 12.05
CA ARG A 204 0.66 28.31 13.40
C ARG A 204 0.36 26.82 13.44
N LEU A 205 -0.10 26.25 12.33
CA LEU A 205 -0.39 24.83 12.19
C LEU A 205 0.71 24.07 11.44
N CYS A 206 1.77 24.75 10.99
CA CYS A 206 2.93 24.10 10.41
C CYS A 206 3.70 23.33 11.49
N PRO A 207 3.86 22.00 11.36
CA PRO A 207 4.45 21.18 12.43
C PRO A 207 5.91 21.54 12.73
N SER A 208 6.66 22.04 11.76
CA SER A 208 8.04 22.50 11.95
C SER A 208 8.19 24.02 12.07
N GLY A 209 7.08 24.78 11.99
CA GLY A 209 7.13 26.25 12.02
C GLY A 209 7.92 26.88 10.86
N CYS A 210 8.11 26.16 9.75
CA CYS A 210 8.99 26.58 8.65
C CYS A 210 8.34 27.57 7.65
N ILE A 211 7.12 28.04 7.88
CA ILE A 211 6.37 28.91 6.98
C ILE A 211 5.98 30.22 7.66
N ALA A 212 6.27 31.34 7.00
CA ALA A 212 6.05 32.69 7.53
C ALA A 212 5.25 33.53 6.54
N TRP A 213 4.36 34.39 7.07
CA TRP A 213 3.53 35.33 6.32
C TRP A 213 3.59 36.71 6.95
N ASP A 214 4.00 37.74 6.19
CA ASP A 214 4.14 39.11 6.68
C ASP A 214 2.94 40.03 6.35
N GLY A 215 1.86 39.45 5.80
CA GLY A 215 0.71 40.19 5.26
C GLY A 215 0.80 40.50 3.76
N LYS A 216 1.93 40.21 3.11
CA LYS A 216 2.14 40.43 1.67
C LYS A 216 2.84 39.27 0.96
N LYS A 217 3.82 38.63 1.60
CA LYS A 217 4.64 37.56 1.04
C LYS A 217 4.67 36.35 1.98
N LEU A 218 4.49 35.17 1.39
CA LEU A 218 4.63 33.89 2.07
C LEU A 218 6.02 33.31 1.79
N GLU A 219 6.76 32.97 2.82
CA GLU A 219 8.08 32.37 2.72
C GLU A 219 8.09 31.00 3.40
N ILE A 220 8.79 30.05 2.79
CA ILE A 220 8.91 28.68 3.30
C ILE A 220 10.40 28.36 3.37
N ASN A 221 10.89 28.01 4.57
CA ASN A 221 12.21 27.42 4.73
C ASN A 221 12.11 25.92 4.43
N ASN A 222 12.32 25.54 3.16
CA ASN A 222 12.14 24.16 2.70
C ASN A 222 13.09 23.16 3.38
N ALA A 223 14.25 23.60 3.88
CA ALA A 223 15.17 22.75 4.62
C ALA A 223 14.54 22.22 5.94
N GLU A 224 13.66 23.01 6.55
CA GLU A 224 12.91 22.63 7.76
C GLU A 224 11.54 22.03 7.43
N CYS A 225 11.20 21.85 6.14
CA CYS A 225 9.91 21.35 5.74
C CYS A 225 9.85 19.81 5.81
N VAL A 226 8.99 19.31 6.70
CA VAL A 226 8.69 17.87 6.85
C VAL A 226 7.63 17.35 5.87
N LYS A 227 7.27 18.17 4.85
CA LYS A 227 6.40 17.78 3.72
C LYS A 227 5.03 17.21 4.13
N CYS A 228 4.47 17.68 5.25
CA CYS A 228 3.20 17.21 5.83
C CYS A 228 1.93 17.50 5.02
N MET A 229 2.04 18.15 3.86
CA MET A 229 0.94 18.60 2.99
C MET A 229 -0.01 19.67 3.54
N HIS A 230 0.01 20.03 4.83
CA HIS A 230 -0.97 20.94 5.44
C HIS A 230 -1.17 22.26 4.66
N CYS A 231 -0.09 23.01 4.43
CA CYS A 231 -0.17 24.29 3.71
C CYS A 231 -0.69 24.13 2.27
N ILE A 232 -0.24 23.06 1.59
CA ILE A 232 -0.68 22.70 0.24
C ILE A 232 -2.18 22.32 0.23
N ASN A 233 -2.64 21.56 1.23
CA ASN A 233 -4.05 21.18 1.42
C ASN A 233 -4.96 22.39 1.59
N VAL A 234 -4.53 23.41 2.34
CA VAL A 234 -5.30 24.63 2.59
C VAL A 234 -5.30 25.56 1.38
N MET A 235 -4.15 25.74 0.70
CA MET A 235 -4.00 26.66 -0.43
C MET A 235 -3.58 25.99 -1.75
N PRO A 236 -4.38 25.06 -2.30
CA PRO A 236 -3.97 24.24 -3.45
C PRO A 236 -3.75 25.00 -4.76
N LYS A 237 -4.34 26.20 -4.91
CA LYS A 237 -4.07 27.04 -6.08
C LYS A 237 -2.73 27.77 -5.98
N ALA A 238 -2.29 28.06 -4.76
CA ALA A 238 -1.08 28.84 -4.49
C ALA A 238 0.15 27.96 -4.25
N LEU A 239 -0.03 26.79 -3.63
CA LEU A 239 1.06 25.94 -3.18
C LEU A 239 0.98 24.57 -3.86
N ARG A 240 2.13 24.08 -4.34
CA ARG A 240 2.27 22.73 -4.91
C ARG A 240 3.55 22.05 -4.41
N PRO A 241 3.59 20.71 -4.39
CA PRO A 241 4.84 19.97 -4.22
C PRO A 241 5.91 20.46 -5.19
N GLY A 242 7.17 20.28 -4.81
CA GLY A 242 8.32 20.50 -5.69
C GLY A 242 8.27 19.68 -6.99
N LYS A 243 9.23 19.93 -7.87
CA LYS A 243 9.35 19.33 -9.20
C LYS A 243 10.21 18.07 -9.21
N GLU A 244 11.18 17.96 -8.30
CA GLU A 244 12.01 16.77 -8.13
C GLU A 244 11.27 15.74 -7.28
N ARG A 245 10.48 14.89 -7.94
CA ARG A 245 9.51 14.02 -7.29
C ARG A 245 9.93 12.55 -7.28
N GLY A 246 9.42 11.82 -6.30
CA GLY A 246 9.63 10.39 -6.10
C GLY A 246 8.68 9.88 -5.03
N ALA A 247 9.10 8.87 -4.27
CA ALA A 247 8.35 8.37 -3.12
C ALA A 247 9.28 7.98 -1.98
N THR A 248 8.77 8.11 -0.76
CA THR A 248 9.32 7.42 0.41
C THR A 248 8.75 6.02 0.45
N VAL A 249 9.62 5.01 0.60
CA VAL A 249 9.23 3.61 0.79
C VAL A 249 9.26 3.31 2.28
N LEU A 250 8.15 2.80 2.80
CA LEU A 250 8.01 2.37 4.19
C LEU A 250 7.65 0.89 4.26
N VAL A 251 8.06 0.20 5.32
CA VAL A 251 7.85 -1.24 5.48
C VAL A 251 7.28 -1.61 6.86
N GLY A 252 6.51 -2.69 6.93
CA GLY A 252 6.23 -3.40 8.17
C GLY A 252 4.80 -3.30 8.71
N SER A 253 3.89 -2.56 8.07
CA SER A 253 2.54 -2.39 8.63
C SER A 253 1.74 -3.69 8.74
N LYS A 254 1.04 -3.81 9.87
CA LYS A 254 0.10 -4.91 10.10
C LYS A 254 -0.93 -4.57 11.17
N ALA A 255 -2.05 -5.29 11.07
CA ALA A 255 -3.02 -5.40 12.15
C ALA A 255 -2.44 -6.16 13.37
N PRO A 256 -3.10 -6.11 14.54
CA PRO A 256 -2.52 -6.55 15.82
C PRO A 256 -1.91 -7.95 15.87
N ILE A 257 -2.54 -8.96 15.27
CA ILE A 257 -2.14 -10.36 15.51
C ILE A 257 -0.80 -10.69 14.80
N ILE A 258 0.23 -11.24 15.46
CA ILE A 258 0.33 -11.58 16.91
C ILE A 258 1.04 -10.48 17.72
N GLY A 259 2.14 -9.91 17.19
CA GLY A 259 3.06 -9.00 17.90
C GLY A 259 2.62 -7.54 18.06
N GLY A 260 1.33 -7.24 17.97
CA GLY A 260 0.82 -5.86 18.02
C GLY A 260 0.62 -5.22 16.66
N ALA A 261 -0.08 -4.07 16.65
CA ALA A 261 -0.33 -3.32 15.43
C ALA A 261 0.90 -2.47 15.11
N LEU A 262 1.27 -2.44 13.83
CA LEU A 262 2.40 -1.66 13.34
C LEU A 262 1.92 -0.74 12.22
N LEU A 263 2.36 0.51 12.26
CA LEU A 263 2.45 1.34 11.06
C LEU A 263 3.79 1.03 10.37
N SER A 264 3.84 1.24 9.06
CA SER A 264 5.09 1.10 8.31
C SER A 264 6.11 2.13 8.78
N ALA A 265 7.36 1.73 8.91
CA ALA A 265 8.50 2.60 9.22
C ALA A 265 9.27 2.94 7.94
N VAL A 266 9.90 4.11 7.89
CA VAL A 266 10.70 4.53 6.73
C VAL A 266 11.84 3.54 6.49
N LEU A 267 11.93 3.04 5.25
CA LEU A 267 13.00 2.16 4.79
C LEU A 267 13.89 2.87 3.77
N VAL A 268 13.29 3.53 2.78
CA VAL A 268 14.02 4.35 1.79
C VAL A 268 13.42 5.75 1.81
N PRO A 269 14.15 6.77 2.31
CA PRO A 269 13.63 8.13 2.43
C PRO A 269 13.16 8.72 1.10
N PHE A 270 13.87 8.40 0.02
CA PHE A 270 13.49 8.80 -1.34
C PHE A 270 13.94 7.77 -2.38
N LEU A 271 12.97 7.23 -3.10
CA LEU A 271 13.13 6.41 -4.29
C LEU A 271 12.57 7.16 -5.50
N GLU A 272 13.27 7.12 -6.63
CA GLU A 272 12.74 7.66 -7.87
C GLU A 272 11.71 6.70 -8.47
N MET A 273 10.49 7.18 -8.70
CA MET A 273 9.37 6.35 -9.15
C MET A 273 9.22 6.41 -10.68
N LYS A 274 10.24 5.95 -11.40
CA LYS A 274 10.25 5.89 -12.87
C LYS A 274 9.92 4.48 -13.35
N ALA A 275 8.99 4.36 -14.29
CA ALA A 275 8.73 3.10 -14.98
C ALA A 275 10.02 2.63 -15.72
N PRO A 276 10.33 1.32 -15.73
CA PRO A 276 9.49 0.20 -15.27
C PRO A 276 9.65 -0.14 -13.77
N PHE A 277 10.08 0.80 -12.93
CA PHE A 277 10.15 0.70 -11.48
C PHE A 277 11.11 -0.39 -10.96
N ASP A 278 12.21 -0.61 -11.70
CA ASP A 278 13.19 -1.65 -11.39
C ASP A 278 13.74 -1.52 -9.97
N ASP A 279 14.15 -0.33 -9.52
CA ASP A 279 14.65 -0.13 -8.16
C ASP A 279 13.65 -0.56 -7.07
N LEU A 280 12.34 -0.38 -7.31
CA LEU A 280 11.30 -0.83 -6.35
C LEU A 280 11.15 -2.36 -6.38
N LYS A 281 11.25 -2.97 -7.56
CA LYS A 281 11.16 -4.42 -7.75
C LYS A 281 12.36 -5.11 -7.13
N GLU A 282 13.56 -4.65 -7.41
CA GLU A 282 14.82 -5.14 -6.83
C GLU A 282 14.76 -5.07 -5.29
N LEU A 283 14.29 -3.95 -4.74
CA LEU A 283 14.11 -3.83 -3.29
C LEU A 283 13.07 -4.83 -2.74
N ALA A 284 11.94 -5.02 -3.43
CA ALA A 284 10.93 -5.98 -3.00
C ALA A 284 11.45 -7.41 -3.04
N GLU A 285 12.17 -7.80 -4.09
CA GLU A 285 12.78 -9.12 -4.28
C GLU A 285 13.85 -9.39 -3.23
N ALA A 286 14.76 -8.45 -2.96
CA ALA A 286 15.76 -8.59 -1.90
C ALA A 286 15.12 -8.81 -0.51
N ILE A 287 14.04 -8.08 -0.22
CA ILE A 287 13.26 -8.28 1.02
C ILE A 287 12.59 -9.66 1.04
N TRP A 288 12.03 -10.10 -0.09
CA TRP A 288 11.34 -11.38 -0.19
C TRP A 288 12.28 -12.58 -0.16
N GLU A 289 13.49 -12.47 -0.68
CA GLU A 289 14.52 -13.51 -0.56
C GLU A 289 14.89 -13.72 0.91
N LEU A 290 15.27 -12.64 1.60
CA LEU A 290 15.62 -12.67 3.02
C LEU A 290 14.46 -13.16 3.89
N TRP A 291 13.28 -12.55 3.73
CA TRP A 291 12.11 -12.93 4.52
C TRP A 291 11.59 -14.32 4.16
N GLY A 292 11.66 -14.71 2.89
CA GLY A 292 11.26 -16.02 2.40
C GLY A 292 12.05 -17.15 3.04
N GLU A 293 13.36 -16.99 3.15
CA GLU A 293 14.26 -17.98 3.73
C GLU A 293 14.18 -18.03 5.27
N HIS A 294 14.11 -16.85 5.92
CA HIS A 294 14.30 -16.76 7.38
C HIS A 294 13.03 -16.41 8.17
N GLY A 295 11.93 -16.10 7.48
CA GLY A 295 10.64 -15.80 8.07
C GLY A 295 10.00 -17.03 8.70
N LYS A 296 9.50 -16.90 9.93
CA LYS A 296 8.76 -17.99 10.58
C LYS A 296 7.40 -18.16 9.91
N ASN A 297 6.84 -19.36 10.01
CA ASN A 297 5.48 -19.63 9.53
C ASN A 297 4.49 -18.61 10.12
N ARG A 298 3.77 -17.91 9.22
CA ARG A 298 2.79 -16.87 9.56
C ARG A 298 3.36 -15.64 10.28
N GLU A 299 4.65 -15.36 10.11
CA GLU A 299 5.28 -14.12 10.57
C GLU A 299 5.21 -13.06 9.48
N ARG A 300 4.76 -11.85 9.80
CA ARG A 300 4.74 -10.73 8.84
C ARG A 300 6.10 -10.05 8.78
N ILE A 301 6.40 -9.37 7.67
CA ILE A 301 7.69 -8.68 7.49
C ILE A 301 8.01 -7.70 8.63
N GLY A 302 7.01 -6.98 9.16
CA GLY A 302 7.23 -6.08 10.30
C GLY A 302 7.63 -6.81 11.59
N GLU A 303 7.09 -8.00 11.85
CA GLU A 303 7.47 -8.83 13.00
C GLU A 303 8.85 -9.46 12.78
N PHE A 304 9.15 -9.85 11.54
CA PHE A 304 10.46 -10.34 11.14
C PHE A 304 11.55 -9.29 11.41
N ILE A 305 11.36 -8.05 10.94
CA ILE A 305 12.30 -6.92 11.19
C ILE A 305 12.47 -6.66 12.69
N GLN A 306 11.39 -6.67 13.47
CA GLN A 306 11.48 -6.51 14.93
C GLN A 306 12.27 -7.63 15.61
N ARG A 307 12.16 -8.86 15.09
CA ARG A 307 12.84 -10.03 15.63
C ARG A 307 14.34 -10.03 15.32
N ILE A 308 14.72 -9.73 14.08
CA ILE A 308 16.13 -9.79 13.65
C ILE A 308 16.88 -8.47 13.92
N GLY A 309 16.16 -7.37 14.10
CA GLY A 309 16.72 -6.04 14.26
C GLY A 309 16.88 -5.31 12.91
N LEU A 310 16.60 -4.00 12.91
CA LEU A 310 16.67 -3.18 11.69
C LEU A 310 18.06 -3.15 11.07
N GLY A 311 19.14 -3.09 11.87
CA GLY A 311 20.52 -3.10 11.36
C GLY A 311 20.83 -4.36 10.54
N ASN A 312 20.61 -5.54 11.12
CA ASN A 312 20.80 -6.82 10.44
C ASN A 312 19.91 -6.97 9.20
N PHE A 313 18.69 -6.41 9.24
CA PHE A 313 17.80 -6.43 8.08
C PHE A 313 18.35 -5.59 6.94
N LEU A 314 18.82 -4.37 7.23
CA LEU A 314 19.38 -3.43 6.26
C LEU A 314 20.64 -3.98 5.59
N ASP A 315 21.56 -4.53 6.38
CA ASP A 315 22.80 -5.15 5.88
C ASP A 315 22.51 -6.28 4.88
N GLN A 316 21.61 -7.20 5.23
CA GLN A 316 21.28 -8.34 4.38
C GLN A 316 20.53 -7.97 3.09
N ILE A 317 19.87 -6.82 3.02
CA ILE A 317 19.25 -6.32 1.78
C ILE A 317 20.11 -5.26 1.07
N GLY A 318 21.33 -5.00 1.55
CA GLY A 318 22.27 -4.07 0.93
C GLY A 318 21.89 -2.60 1.04
N LEU A 319 21.26 -2.17 2.14
CA LEU A 319 20.91 -0.77 2.40
C LEU A 319 21.70 -0.19 3.57
N ASP A 320 22.17 1.05 3.41
CA ASP A 320 22.79 1.80 4.50
C ASP A 320 21.74 2.38 5.46
N PRO A 321 22.01 2.42 6.78
CA PRO A 321 21.14 3.07 7.74
C PRO A 321 21.14 4.59 7.55
N SER A 322 19.97 5.23 7.69
CA SER A 322 19.84 6.69 7.69
C SER A 322 19.03 7.20 8.90
N PRO A 323 19.29 8.43 9.39
CA PRO A 323 18.58 9.00 10.54
C PRO A 323 17.05 9.06 10.35
N GLU A 324 16.58 9.22 9.11
CA GLU A 324 15.17 9.29 8.74
C GLU A 324 14.40 7.98 9.01
N MET A 325 15.11 6.86 9.20
CA MET A 325 14.51 5.56 9.51
C MET A 325 13.98 5.45 10.95
N ILE A 326 14.38 6.36 11.84
CA ILE A 326 14.04 6.32 13.27
C ILE A 326 13.39 7.63 13.74
N ALA A 327 12.46 7.52 14.69
CA ALA A 327 11.85 8.71 15.32
C ALA A 327 12.75 9.32 16.41
N HIS A 328 13.57 8.50 17.06
CA HIS A 328 14.54 8.90 18.08
C HIS A 328 15.62 7.80 18.21
N PRO A 329 16.89 8.14 18.48
CA PRO A 329 17.93 7.16 18.78
C PRO A 329 17.56 6.20 19.93
N ARG A 330 18.23 5.06 20.01
CA ARG A 330 18.04 4.16 21.16
C ARG A 330 18.37 4.87 22.48
N THR A 331 17.60 4.60 23.53
CA THR A 331 17.79 5.18 24.88
C THR A 331 18.49 4.23 25.85
N ASN A 332 18.99 3.10 25.35
CA ASN A 332 19.71 2.09 26.13
C ASN A 332 21.06 1.77 25.48
N PRO A 333 22.09 1.43 26.27
CA PRO A 333 23.46 1.28 25.78
C PRO A 333 23.80 -0.13 25.25
N TYR A 334 22.83 -1.02 25.05
CA TYR A 334 23.07 -2.41 24.62
C TYR A 334 23.39 -2.53 23.13
N ILE A 335 24.45 -1.84 22.69
CA ILE A 335 24.90 -1.80 21.30
C ILE A 335 25.60 -3.12 20.98
N PHE A 336 25.19 -3.74 19.87
CA PHE A 336 25.87 -4.88 19.29
C PHE A 336 26.88 -4.33 18.29
N PHE A 337 28.10 -4.86 18.31
CA PHE A 337 29.17 -4.56 17.36
C PHE A 337 29.51 -5.85 16.61
N GLU A 338 29.98 -5.71 15.37
CA GLU A 338 30.51 -6.82 14.59
C GLU A 338 31.90 -7.22 15.10
N GLU A 339 32.26 -8.50 15.00
CA GLU A 339 33.53 -9.04 15.52
C GLU A 339 34.77 -8.33 14.93
N GLU A 340 34.69 -7.73 13.73
CA GLU A 340 35.79 -6.98 13.13
C GLU A 340 36.23 -5.73 13.92
N LEU A 341 35.36 -5.16 14.77
CA LEU A 341 35.73 -4.02 15.62
C LEU A 341 36.53 -4.41 16.86
N GLU A 342 36.70 -5.71 17.15
CA GLU A 342 37.49 -6.20 18.28
C GLU A 342 38.97 -6.41 17.94
N GLU A 343 39.37 -6.44 16.66
CA GLU A 343 40.76 -6.70 16.24
C GLU A 343 41.67 -5.46 16.25
N ASP A 344 41.14 -4.24 16.39
CA ASP A 344 41.92 -2.99 16.39
C ASP A 344 42.47 -2.58 17.78
N ASP A 345 42.23 -3.39 18.83
CA ASP A 345 42.63 -3.10 20.23
C ASP A 345 43.65 -4.11 20.84
N GLU A 346 44.27 -4.99 20.04
CA GLU A 346 45.46 -5.82 20.43
C GLU A 346 46.75 -5.34 19.75
#